data_AF-A0A1R1DDW6-F1
#
_entry.id   AF-A0A1R1DDW6-F1
#
_cell.length_a   1.000
_cell.length_b   1.000
_cell.length_c   1.000
_cell.angle_alpha   90.00
_cell.angle_beta   90.00
_cell.angle_gamma   90.00
#
_symmetry.space_group_name_H-M   'P 1'
#
loop_
_entity.id
_entity.type
_entity.pdbx_description
1 polymer ?
#
loop_
_entity_poly.entity_id
_entity_poly.type
_entity_poly.pdbx_seq_one_letter_code
_entity_poly.pdbx_strand_id
1 'polypeptide(L)'
;MTNSMKKLFPMMVLTLILALVMAIPAFAATEHSYSFWKVSPSEESHASEYILGDAVVDGTQITITLEGDYYDYLKVGPSDVYAVQGDDGNGNTTFTFTGSTASDIPVKLFIEITYPGGSHSAEYPLILKWS
;
A
#
# COMPACT_ATOMS: atom_id res chain seq x y z
N MET A 1 -43.79 37.15 30.77
CA MET A 1 -42.91 36.01 30.40
C MET A 1 -42.89 35.92 28.88
N THR A 2 -41.71 35.99 28.25
CA THR A 2 -41.28 35.33 26.99
C THR A 2 -40.12 36.12 26.39
N ASN A 3 -38.88 35.62 26.52
CA ASN A 3 -37.72 36.13 25.77
C ASN A 3 -36.59 35.09 25.68
N SER A 4 -36.92 33.82 25.40
CA SER A 4 -35.92 32.73 25.35
C SER A 4 -35.62 32.19 23.94
N MET A 5 -36.41 32.51 22.91
CA MET A 5 -36.29 31.83 21.60
C MET A 5 -35.28 32.44 20.60
N LYS A 6 -34.60 33.55 20.90
CA LYS A 6 -33.75 34.24 19.89
C LYS A 6 -32.33 33.68 19.75
N LYS A 7 -31.92 32.74 20.61
CA LYS A 7 -30.53 32.22 20.66
C LYS A 7 -30.33 30.82 20.08
N LEU A 8 -31.40 30.11 19.69
CA LEU A 8 -31.32 28.73 19.19
C LEU A 8 -30.91 28.64 17.72
N PHE A 9 -31.25 29.66 16.92
CA PHE A 9 -30.97 29.68 15.48
C PHE A 9 -29.48 29.73 15.10
N PRO A 10 -28.63 30.59 15.70
CA PRO A 10 -27.23 30.69 15.29
C PRO A 10 -26.40 29.46 15.68
N MET A 11 -26.79 28.75 16.75
CA MET A 11 -26.09 27.53 17.18
C MET A 11 -26.28 26.38 16.19
N MET A 12 -27.51 26.23 15.67
CA MET A 12 -27.87 25.15 14.73
C MET A 12 -27.15 25.31 13.38
N VAL A 13 -26.97 26.56 12.91
CA VAL A 13 -26.24 26.88 11.67
C VAL A 13 -24.74 26.61 11.83
N LEU A 14 -24.14 26.93 12.98
CA LEU A 14 -22.72 26.69 13.23
C LEU A 14 -22.38 25.18 13.27
N THR A 15 -23.26 24.35 13.86
CA THR A 15 -23.12 22.89 13.83
C THR A 15 -23.29 22.29 12.43
N LEU A 16 -24.17 22.87 11.59
CA LEU A 16 -24.35 22.42 10.21
C LEU A 16 -23.13 22.74 9.35
N ILE A 17 -22.52 23.91 9.54
CA ILE A 17 -21.29 24.32 8.83
C ILE A 17 -20.11 23.44 9.26
N LEU A 18 -19.99 23.11 10.55
CA LEU A 18 -18.92 22.23 11.03
C LEU A 18 -19.06 20.79 10.49
N ALA A 19 -20.28 20.28 10.37
CA ALA A 19 -20.55 18.97 9.77
C ALA A 19 -20.24 18.96 8.25
N LEU A 20 -20.47 20.07 7.54
CA LEU A 20 -20.14 20.19 6.11
C LEU A 20 -18.63 20.24 5.85
N VAL A 21 -17.84 20.82 6.76
CA VAL A 21 -16.37 20.92 6.63
C VAL A 21 -15.69 19.57 6.91
N MET A 22 -16.31 18.69 7.70
CA MET A 22 -15.82 17.33 7.93
C MET A 22 -16.30 16.31 6.89
N ALA A 23 -17.17 16.71 5.95
CA ALA A 23 -17.53 15.90 4.79
C ALA A 23 -16.44 15.98 3.71
N ILE A 24 -15.18 15.82 4.09
CA ILE A 24 -14.14 15.45 3.14
C ILE A 24 -14.42 13.98 2.83
N PRO A 25 -14.54 13.57 1.55
CA PRO A 25 -14.59 12.15 1.23
C PRO A 25 -13.31 11.54 1.77
N ALA A 26 -13.43 10.73 2.82
CA ALA A 26 -12.43 9.72 3.09
C ALA A 26 -12.50 8.78 1.89
N PHE A 27 -11.61 8.96 0.92
CA PHE A 27 -11.41 7.96 -0.11
C PHE A 27 -11.01 6.69 0.65
N ALA A 28 -11.92 5.72 0.71
CA ALA A 28 -11.62 4.47 1.35
C ALA A 28 -10.48 3.83 0.54
N ALA A 29 -9.42 3.43 1.23
CA ALA A 29 -8.38 2.65 0.59
C ALA A 29 -9.03 1.41 -0.04
N THR A 30 -8.71 1.17 -1.30
CA THR A 30 -9.29 0.05 -2.07
C THR A 30 -8.29 -1.09 -2.10
N GLU A 31 -8.78 -2.30 -1.92
CA GLU A 31 -7.99 -3.52 -1.99
C GLU A 31 -7.90 -4.02 -3.44
N HIS A 32 -6.69 -4.33 -3.90
CA HIS A 32 -6.42 -4.85 -5.25
C HIS A 32 -5.50 -6.07 -5.20
N SER A 33 -5.98 -7.21 -5.74
CA SER A 33 -5.16 -8.41 -5.84
C SER A 33 -4.02 -8.24 -6.85
N TYR A 34 -2.86 -8.82 -6.52
CA TYR A 34 -1.66 -8.74 -7.36
C TYR A 34 -0.77 -9.99 -7.20
N SER A 35 0.17 -10.16 -8.13
CA SER A 35 1.19 -11.20 -8.11
C SER A 35 2.53 -10.65 -8.63
N PHE A 36 3.64 -11.27 -8.25
CA PHE A 36 4.96 -10.99 -8.83
C PHE A 36 5.23 -11.92 -10.00
N TRP A 37 5.67 -11.38 -11.12
CA TRP A 37 6.03 -12.11 -12.32
C TRP A 37 7.50 -11.91 -12.68
N LYS A 38 8.16 -12.96 -13.15
CA LYS A 38 9.50 -12.87 -13.71
C LYS A 38 9.45 -12.12 -15.05
N VAL A 39 10.47 -11.32 -15.32
CA VAL A 39 10.59 -10.59 -16.59
C VAL A 39 10.83 -11.57 -17.76
N SER A 40 11.65 -12.61 -17.54
CA SER A 40 11.92 -13.67 -18.52
C SER A 40 12.44 -14.94 -17.84
N PRO A 41 11.85 -16.13 -18.10
CA PRO A 41 10.59 -16.35 -18.80
C PRO A 41 9.43 -15.64 -18.08
N SER A 42 8.36 -15.30 -18.80
CA SER A 42 7.18 -14.65 -18.22
C SER A 42 6.33 -15.69 -17.50
N GLU A 43 6.58 -15.85 -16.21
CA GLU A 43 5.88 -16.77 -15.31
C GLU A 43 5.79 -16.15 -13.92
N GLU A 44 4.88 -16.66 -13.10
CA GLU A 44 4.74 -16.22 -11.71
C GLU A 44 6.03 -16.52 -10.92
N SER A 45 6.43 -15.56 -10.09
CA SER A 45 7.60 -15.65 -9.22
C SER A 45 7.23 -16.33 -7.91
N HIS A 46 8.18 -17.08 -7.34
CA HIS A 46 8.05 -17.60 -5.98
C HIS A 46 7.81 -16.50 -4.93
N ALA A 47 8.20 -15.25 -5.23
CA ALA A 47 7.88 -14.12 -4.36
C ALA A 47 6.37 -13.93 -4.14
N SER A 48 5.52 -14.38 -5.06
CA SER A 48 4.05 -14.31 -4.91
C SER A 48 3.52 -15.16 -3.76
N GLU A 49 4.19 -16.28 -3.43
CA GLU A 49 3.76 -17.18 -2.34
C GLU A 49 3.80 -16.51 -0.97
N TYR A 50 4.55 -15.42 -0.86
CA TYR A 50 4.74 -14.65 0.37
C TYR A 50 3.88 -13.39 0.42
N ILE A 51 3.00 -13.15 -0.56
CA ILE A 51 2.08 -12.01 -0.52
C ILE A 51 1.05 -12.23 0.58
N LEU A 52 0.90 -11.26 1.47
CA LEU A 52 -0.12 -11.25 2.53
C LEU A 52 -1.27 -10.33 2.16
N GLY A 53 -2.22 -10.88 1.41
CA GLY A 53 -3.47 -10.22 1.04
C GLY A 53 -3.33 -9.23 -0.11
N ASP A 54 -4.40 -8.48 -0.33
CA ASP A 54 -4.50 -7.51 -1.41
C ASP A 54 -3.68 -6.24 -1.11
N ALA A 55 -3.24 -5.56 -2.16
CA ALA A 55 -2.59 -4.27 -2.04
C ALA A 55 -3.61 -3.22 -1.56
N VAL A 56 -3.21 -2.40 -0.60
CA VAL A 56 -4.01 -1.26 -0.12
C VAL A 56 -3.68 -0.04 -0.97
N VAL A 57 -4.68 0.49 -1.68
CA VAL A 57 -4.53 1.64 -2.60
C VAL A 57 -5.30 2.84 -2.09
N ASP A 58 -4.58 3.88 -1.69
CA ASP A 58 -5.12 5.19 -1.30
C ASP A 58 -4.65 6.26 -2.30
N GLY A 59 -5.52 6.57 -3.27
CA GLY A 59 -5.20 7.45 -4.39
C GLY A 59 -4.07 6.87 -5.25
N THR A 60 -2.90 7.50 -5.25
CA THR A 60 -1.70 7.01 -5.95
C THR A 60 -0.76 6.23 -5.04
N GLN A 61 -1.05 6.16 -3.74
CA GLN A 61 -0.23 5.42 -2.79
C GLN A 61 -0.68 3.97 -2.77
N ILE A 62 0.26 3.06 -3.02
CA ILE A 62 0.06 1.62 -3.02
C ILE A 62 0.91 1.07 -1.88
N THR A 63 0.29 0.28 -1.00
CA THR A 63 0.99 -0.48 0.04
C THR A 63 0.77 -1.96 -0.21
N ILE A 64 1.88 -2.70 -0.28
CA ILE A 64 1.89 -4.15 -0.35
C ILE A 64 2.49 -4.74 0.91
N THR A 65 2.09 -5.96 1.26
CA THR A 65 2.56 -6.65 2.46
C THR A 65 3.08 -8.03 2.08
N LEU A 66 4.28 -8.36 2.56
CA LEU A 66 4.95 -9.64 2.33
C LEU A 66 5.24 -10.32 3.68
N GLU A 67 5.02 -11.63 3.75
CA GLU A 67 5.25 -12.43 4.95
C GLU A 67 6.73 -12.41 5.35
N GLY A 68 7.01 -12.02 6.59
CA GLY A 68 8.36 -11.99 7.16
C GLY A 68 9.17 -10.72 6.88
N ASP A 69 10.40 -10.71 7.40
CA ASP A 69 11.28 -9.53 7.56
C ASP A 69 12.58 -9.60 6.73
N TYR A 70 12.62 -10.49 5.74
CA TYR A 70 13.79 -10.77 4.91
C TYR A 70 13.84 -9.97 3.60
N TYR A 71 13.12 -8.85 3.51
CA TYR A 71 13.06 -8.00 2.33
C TYR A 71 13.63 -6.62 2.64
N ASP A 72 14.90 -6.37 2.31
CA ASP A 72 15.57 -5.10 2.65
C ASP A 72 14.98 -3.90 1.89
N TYR A 73 14.73 -4.05 0.59
CA TYR A 73 14.15 -2.97 -0.21
C TYR A 73 13.36 -3.45 -1.43
N LEU A 74 12.47 -2.56 -1.88
CA LEU A 74 11.78 -2.65 -3.16
C LEU A 74 12.06 -1.37 -3.96
N LYS A 75 12.52 -1.51 -5.20
CA LYS A 75 12.64 -0.41 -6.16
C LYS A 75 11.51 -0.49 -7.17
N VAL A 76 10.97 0.67 -7.55
CA VAL A 76 9.77 0.77 -8.36
C VAL A 76 10.06 1.56 -9.63
N GLY A 77 9.58 1.04 -10.76
CA GLY A 77 9.64 1.70 -12.04
C GLY A 77 11.02 1.64 -12.70
N PRO A 78 11.14 2.23 -13.91
CA PRO A 78 12.40 2.26 -14.67
C PRO A 78 13.47 3.16 -14.03
N SER A 79 13.09 4.01 -13.07
CA SER A 79 13.99 4.91 -12.35
C SER A 79 14.48 4.32 -11.03
N ASP A 80 14.12 3.07 -10.71
CA ASP A 80 14.53 2.37 -9.50
C ASP A 80 14.28 3.18 -8.21
N VAL A 81 13.09 3.81 -8.10
CA VAL A 81 12.73 4.61 -6.92
C VAL A 81 12.47 3.67 -5.75
N TYR A 82 13.14 3.88 -4.62
CA TYR A 82 12.90 3.09 -3.41
C TYR A 82 11.48 3.32 -2.87
N ALA A 83 10.76 2.23 -2.64
CA ALA A 83 9.56 2.23 -1.82
C ALA A 83 9.94 2.54 -0.36
N VAL A 84 9.00 3.10 0.38
CA VAL A 84 9.11 3.23 1.83
C VAL A 84 8.85 1.86 2.43
N GLN A 85 9.86 1.28 3.07
CA GLN A 85 9.74 0.02 3.80
C GLN A 85 9.15 0.28 5.19
N GLY A 86 8.32 -0.64 5.68
CA GLY A 86 7.80 -0.66 7.04
C GLY A 86 7.54 -2.08 7.53
N ASP A 87 6.91 -2.18 8.70
CA ASP A 87 6.45 -3.42 9.32
C ASP A 87 4.95 -3.29 9.64
N ASP A 88 4.18 -4.36 9.44
CA ASP A 88 2.72 -4.37 9.68
C ASP A 88 2.34 -4.54 11.16
N GLY A 89 3.32 -4.66 12.06
CA GLY A 89 3.14 -4.94 13.48
C GLY A 89 3.13 -6.43 13.84
N ASN A 90 3.16 -7.32 12.84
CA ASN A 90 3.18 -8.78 13.01
C ASN A 90 4.50 -9.43 12.55
N GLY A 91 5.51 -8.62 12.21
CA GLY A 91 6.78 -9.11 11.66
C GLY A 91 6.77 -9.30 10.15
N ASN A 92 5.80 -8.71 9.44
CA ASN A 92 5.72 -8.75 7.98
C ASN A 92 6.18 -7.43 7.38
N THR A 93 6.93 -7.51 6.29
CA THR A 93 7.44 -6.33 5.62
C THR A 93 6.35 -5.67 4.78
N THR A 94 6.21 -4.36 4.91
CA THR A 94 5.36 -3.54 4.03
C THR A 94 6.22 -2.69 3.11
N PHE A 95 5.76 -2.49 1.88
CA PHE A 95 6.34 -1.52 0.95
C PHE A 95 5.26 -0.57 0.47
N THR A 96 5.46 0.72 0.72
CA THR A 96 4.59 1.80 0.26
C THR A 96 5.26 2.62 -0.82
N PHE A 97 4.62 2.78 -1.97
CA PHE A 97 5.15 3.53 -3.09
C PHE A 97 4.05 4.23 -3.90
N THR A 98 4.46 5.21 -4.70
CA THR A 98 3.54 5.89 -5.63
C THR A 98 3.41 5.09 -6.92
N GLY A 99 2.18 4.80 -7.35
CA GLY A 99 1.89 4.06 -8.57
C GLY A 99 0.45 4.19 -9.03
N SER A 100 0.04 3.26 -9.90
CA SER A 100 -1.31 3.15 -10.44
C SER A 100 -1.65 1.68 -10.71
N THR A 101 -2.89 1.29 -10.44
CA THR A 101 -3.41 -0.06 -10.76
C THR A 101 -3.83 -0.20 -12.22
N ALA A 102 -3.74 0.86 -13.02
CA ALA A 102 -4.10 0.84 -14.44
C ALA A 102 -3.13 0.06 -15.34
N SER A 103 -1.93 -0.25 -14.84
CA SER A 103 -0.89 -0.99 -15.57
C SER A 103 0.01 -1.75 -14.62
N ASP A 104 0.57 -2.86 -15.10
CA ASP A 104 1.60 -3.60 -14.40
C ASP A 104 2.81 -2.71 -14.10
N ILE A 105 3.45 -2.95 -12.95
CA ILE A 105 4.52 -2.10 -12.42
C ILE A 105 5.83 -2.91 -12.40
N PRO A 106 6.87 -2.50 -13.16
CA PRO A 106 8.17 -3.14 -13.02
C PRO A 106 8.77 -2.79 -11.66
N VAL A 107 9.29 -3.79 -10.95
CA VAL A 107 9.90 -3.64 -9.63
C VAL A 107 11.19 -4.44 -9.52
N LYS A 108 12.02 -4.09 -8.54
CA LYS A 108 13.16 -4.92 -8.13
C LYS A 108 13.08 -5.16 -6.64
N LEU A 109 12.90 -6.42 -6.26
CA LEU A 109 12.78 -6.85 -4.86
C LEU A 109 14.12 -7.42 -4.40
N PHE A 110 14.68 -6.87 -3.34
CA PHE A 110 15.84 -7.46 -2.68
C PHE A 110 15.40 -8.40 -1.58
N ILE A 111 15.98 -9.60 -1.59
CA ILE A 111 15.69 -10.65 -0.62
C ILE A 111 17.00 -10.99 0.08
N GLU A 112 17.00 -10.90 1.41
CA GLU A 112 18.09 -11.32 2.28
C GLU A 112 17.58 -12.26 3.36
N ILE A 113 17.80 -13.56 3.17
CA ILE A 113 17.39 -14.60 4.10
C ILE A 113 18.53 -15.59 4.35
N THR A 114 18.68 -16.03 5.60
CA THR A 114 19.57 -17.13 5.98
C THR A 114 18.74 -18.28 6.53
N TYR A 115 18.97 -19.50 6.03
CA TYR A 115 18.24 -20.70 6.45
C TYR A 115 19.19 -21.89 6.59
N PRO A 116 18.80 -22.96 7.31
CA PRO A 116 19.64 -24.15 7.42
C PRO A 116 19.94 -24.75 6.04
N GLY A 117 21.18 -24.60 5.59
CA GLY A 117 21.63 -25.07 4.27
C GLY A 117 22.03 -23.96 3.29
N GLY A 118 21.87 -22.68 3.63
CA GLY A 118 22.38 -21.59 2.79
C GLY A 118 21.92 -20.20 3.19
N SER A 119 22.32 -19.23 2.39
CA SER A 119 21.84 -17.86 2.45
C SER A 119 21.49 -17.39 1.06
N HIS A 120 20.51 -16.50 0.98
CA HIS A 120 20.08 -15.86 -0.24
C HIS A 120 20.18 -14.35 -0.03
N SER A 121 20.92 -13.67 -0.89
CA SER A 121 21.10 -12.22 -0.86
C SER A 121 21.20 -11.74 -2.30
N ALA A 122 20.07 -11.31 -2.86
CA ALA A 122 19.99 -10.95 -4.28
C ALA A 122 18.82 -10.01 -4.56
N GLU A 123 19.01 -9.19 -5.59
CA GLU A 123 17.98 -8.34 -6.19
C GLU A 123 17.33 -9.06 -7.37
N TYR A 124 16.00 -9.12 -7.38
CA TYR A 124 15.20 -9.78 -8.41
C TYR A 124 14.40 -8.78 -9.23
N PRO A 125 14.64 -8.66 -10.56
CA PRO A 125 13.78 -7.89 -11.44
C PRO A 125 12.46 -8.65 -11.66
N LEU A 126 11.36 -8.02 -11.28
CA LEU A 126 10.01 -8.58 -11.30
C LEU A 126 9.03 -7.58 -11.94
N ILE A 127 7.83 -8.07 -12.21
CA ILE A 127 6.68 -7.28 -12.63
C ILE A 127 5.58 -7.52 -11.59
N LEU A 128 5.12 -6.46 -10.92
CA LEU A 128 3.91 -6.50 -10.11
C LEU A 128 2.71 -6.41 -11.04
N LYS A 129 1.94 -7.48 -11.10
CA LYS A 129 0.82 -7.66 -12.03
C LYS A 129 -0.50 -7.68 -11.30
N TRP A 130 -1.43 -6.84 -11.73
CA TRP A 130 -2.78 -6.74 -11.17
C TRP A 130 -3.66 -7.89 -11.66
N SER A 131 -4.58 -8.38 -10.82
CA SER A 131 -5.54 -9.44 -11.14
C SER A 131 -6.99 -8.96 -11.11
#